data_AF-A0A542I888-F1
#
_entry.id   AF-A0A542I888-F1
#
_cell.length_a   1.000
_cell.length_b   1.000
_cell.length_c   1.000
_cell.angle_alpha   90.00
_cell.angle_beta   90.00
_cell.angle_gamma   90.00
#
_symmetry.space_group_name_H-M   'P 1'
#
loop_
_entity.id
_entity.type
_entity.pdbx_description
1 polymer ?
#
loop_
_entity_poly.entity_id
_entity_poly.type
_entity_poly.pdbx_seq_one_letter_code
_entity_poly.pdbx_strand_id
1 'polypeptide(L)'
;MYTYHFTKRQAETAARATIVNYYERYPNEWQDEEKLAFDVSALLGIRPEPNYTAAALQALDDLRKVENGTHMDLESAEAEDLVEQFEGDLLTAIRDVISTFPDLGQQVFIPTMELAA
;
A
#
# COMPACT_ATOMS: atom_id res chain seq x y z
N MET A 1 11.38 16.92 20.13
CA MET A 1 10.18 17.01 19.27
C MET A 1 10.67 17.10 17.84
N TYR A 2 10.41 16.10 17.00
CA TYR A 2 10.92 16.05 15.62
C TYR A 2 9.73 16.08 14.66
N THR A 3 9.61 17.17 13.90
CA THR A 3 8.71 17.27 12.76
C THR A 3 9.39 16.66 11.55
N TYR A 4 8.92 15.50 11.09
CA TYR A 4 9.40 14.89 9.86
C TYR A 4 8.62 15.46 8.67
N HIS A 5 9.34 16.00 7.69
CA HIS A 5 8.77 16.37 6.40
C HIS A 5 8.73 15.12 5.52
N PHE A 6 7.53 14.62 5.24
CA PHE A 6 7.34 13.58 4.23
C PHE A 6 7.22 14.22 2.86
N THR A 7 8.11 13.86 1.94
CA THR A 7 7.90 14.07 0.51
C THR A 7 6.85 13.10 -0.02
N LYS A 8 6.20 13.43 -1.14
CA LYS A 8 5.22 12.53 -1.79
C LYS A 8 5.80 11.14 -2.11
N ARG A 9 7.09 11.09 -2.48
CA ARG A 9 7.82 9.83 -2.71
C ARG A 9 8.00 8.99 -1.43
N GLN A 10 8.27 9.64 -0.30
CA GLN A 10 8.34 8.97 1.00
C GLN A 10 6.96 8.50 1.46
N ALA A 11 5.90 9.28 1.18
CA ALA A 11 4.52 8.87 1.46
C ALA A 11 4.12 7.63 0.65
N GLU A 12 4.47 7.59 -0.64
CA GLU A 12 4.26 6.41 -1.51
C GLU A 12 4.98 5.18 -0.96
N THR A 13 6.25 5.35 -0.55
CA THR A 13 7.07 4.26 0.02
C THR A 13 6.49 3.74 1.34
N ALA A 14 6.03 4.64 2.21
CA ALA A 14 5.42 4.29 3.50
C ALA A 14 4.04 3.63 3.33
N ALA A 15 3.22 4.13 2.41
CA ALA A 15 1.93 3.52 2.07
C ALA A 15 2.15 2.11 1.50
N ARG A 16 3.06 1.95 0.54
CA ARG A 16 3.42 0.64 -0.02
C ARG A 16 3.85 -0.33 1.06
N ALA A 17 4.78 0.06 1.92
CA ALA A 17 5.28 -0.80 3.00
C ALA A 17 4.15 -1.20 3.97
N THR A 18 3.28 -0.26 4.32
CA THR A 18 2.13 -0.53 5.21
C THR A 18 1.15 -1.52 4.58
N ILE A 19 0.78 -1.31 3.32
CA ILE A 19 -0.17 -2.17 2.59
C ILE A 19 0.41 -3.58 2.41
N VAL A 20 1.67 -3.70 1.97
CA VAL A 20 2.33 -5.01 1.79
C VAL A 20 2.44 -5.75 3.13
N ASN A 21 2.92 -5.08 4.19
CA ASN A 21 3.02 -5.70 5.51
C ASN A 21 1.65 -6.13 6.06
N TYR A 22 0.60 -5.37 5.77
CA TYR A 22 -0.77 -5.74 6.14
C TYR A 22 -1.22 -7.00 5.39
N TYR A 23 -1.04 -7.03 4.08
CA TYR A 23 -1.40 -8.16 3.22
C TYR A 23 -0.68 -9.44 3.66
N GLU A 24 0.61 -9.37 3.97
CA GLU A 24 1.38 -10.54 4.43
C GLU A 24 0.99 -11.01 5.83
N ARG A 25 0.48 -10.11 6.67
CA ARG A 25 0.13 -10.41 8.07
C ARG A 25 -1.26 -11.02 8.21
N TYR A 26 -2.20 -10.63 7.35
CA TYR A 26 -3.60 -11.05 7.46
C TYR A 26 -4.01 -11.91 6.27
N PRO A 27 -4.56 -13.12 6.51
CA PRO A 27 -5.14 -13.92 5.42
C PRO A 27 -6.31 -13.15 4.78
N ASN A 28 -6.56 -13.38 3.49
CA ASN A 28 -7.57 -12.64 2.71
C ASN A 28 -8.94 -12.53 3.40
N GLU A 29 -9.39 -13.59 4.08
CA GLU A 29 -10.67 -13.62 4.81
C GLU A 29 -10.77 -12.64 5.98
N TRP A 30 -9.62 -12.16 6.49
CA TRP A 30 -9.51 -11.26 7.63
C TRP A 30 -9.01 -9.87 7.23
N GLN A 31 -8.84 -9.61 5.93
CA GLN A 31 -8.48 -8.29 5.44
C GLN A 31 -9.68 -7.35 5.55
N ASP A 32 -9.43 -6.19 6.14
CA ASP A 32 -10.36 -5.10 6.39
C ASP A 32 -9.76 -3.83 5.77
N GLU A 33 -10.29 -3.48 4.61
CA GLU A 33 -9.83 -2.38 3.77
C GLU A 33 -10.05 -1.02 4.44
N GLU A 34 -11.13 -0.88 5.21
CA GLU A 34 -11.43 0.35 5.95
C GLU A 34 -10.38 0.57 7.04
N LYS A 35 -10.09 -0.48 7.81
CA LYS A 35 -9.05 -0.42 8.84
C LYS A 35 -7.69 -0.08 8.25
N LEU A 36 -7.29 -0.73 7.16
CA LEU A 36 -6.01 -0.44 6.51
C LEU A 36 -5.98 1.00 5.98
N ALA A 37 -7.06 1.50 5.39
CA ALA A 37 -7.15 2.88 4.93
C ALA A 37 -7.00 3.88 6.10
N PHE A 38 -7.59 3.57 7.27
CA PHE A 38 -7.40 4.37 8.48
C PHE A 38 -5.94 4.34 8.98
N ASP A 39 -5.30 3.18 8.99
CA ASP A 39 -3.90 3.04 9.43
C ASP A 39 -2.94 3.84 8.53
N VAL A 40 -3.08 3.74 7.21
CA VAL A 40 -2.29 4.52 6.24
C VAL A 40 -2.57 6.02 6.38
N SER A 41 -3.82 6.39 6.61
CA SER A 41 -4.22 7.78 6.78
C SER A 41 -3.69 8.40 8.06
N ALA A 42 -3.73 7.66 9.16
CA ALA A 42 -3.15 8.08 10.43
C ALA A 42 -1.63 8.26 10.30
N LEU A 43 -0.97 7.35 9.57
CA LEU A 43 0.47 7.44 9.30
C LEU A 43 0.83 8.67 8.48
N LEU A 44 0.03 9.06 7.49
CA LEU A 44 0.38 10.13 6.55
C LEU A 44 -0.32 11.46 6.82
N GLY A 45 -1.28 11.49 7.75
CA GLY A 45 -2.11 12.65 8.03
C GLY A 45 -3.02 13.04 6.86
N ILE A 46 -3.56 12.05 6.15
CA ILE A 46 -4.43 12.23 4.97
C ILE A 46 -5.84 11.68 5.20
N ARG A 47 -6.72 11.82 4.22
CA ARG A 47 -8.05 11.23 4.26
C ARG A 47 -7.99 9.72 3.96
N PRO A 48 -8.75 8.87 4.67
CA PRO A 48 -8.86 7.45 4.34
C PRO A 48 -9.58 7.23 3.02
N GLU A 49 -8.95 6.40 2.19
CA GLU A 49 -9.43 5.98 0.87
C GLU A 49 -9.53 4.45 0.80
N PRO A 50 -10.61 3.86 1.35
CA PRO A 50 -10.78 2.40 1.41
C PRO A 50 -10.86 1.75 0.03
N ASN A 51 -11.47 2.41 -0.97
CA ASN A 51 -11.58 1.87 -2.32
C ASN A 51 -10.20 1.67 -2.99
N TYR A 52 -9.29 2.63 -2.85
CA TYR A 52 -7.93 2.52 -3.41
C TYR A 52 -7.08 1.51 -2.62
N THR A 53 -7.35 1.39 -1.33
CA THR A 53 -6.71 0.38 -0.47
C THR A 53 -7.14 -1.04 -0.89
N ALA A 54 -8.43 -1.25 -1.17
CA ALA A 54 -8.95 -2.50 -1.70
C ALA A 54 -8.33 -2.84 -3.08
N ALA A 55 -8.21 -1.84 -3.96
CA ALA A 55 -7.55 -2.03 -5.26
C ALA A 55 -6.08 -2.46 -5.11
N ALA A 56 -5.35 -1.88 -4.15
CA ALA A 56 -3.97 -2.28 -3.87
C ALA A 56 -3.87 -3.70 -3.31
N LEU A 57 -4.79 -4.12 -2.44
CA LEU A 57 -4.87 -5.49 -1.94
C LEU A 57 -5.19 -6.49 -3.05
N GLN A 58 -6.11 -6.13 -3.95
CA GLN A 58 -6.45 -6.95 -5.11
C GLN A 58 -5.25 -7.15 -6.05
N ALA A 59 -4.51 -6.07 -6.35
CA ALA A 59 -3.30 -6.15 -7.19
C ALA A 59 -2.22 -7.04 -6.55
N LEU A 60 -2.06 -7.00 -5.22
CA LEU A 60 -1.16 -7.91 -4.50
C LEU A 60 -1.62 -9.37 -4.57
N ASP A 61 -2.92 -9.61 -4.45
CA ASP A 61 -3.49 -10.95 -4.57
C ASP A 61 -3.27 -11.53 -5.96
N ASP A 62 -3.45 -10.72 -7.01
CA ASP A 62 -3.24 -11.15 -8.39
C ASP A 62 -1.75 -11.39 -8.70
N LEU A 63 -0.85 -10.53 -8.22
CA LEU A 63 0.60 -10.78 -8.25
C LEU A 63 0.95 -12.13 -7.60
N ARG A 64 0.43 -12.40 -6.39
CA ARG A 64 0.68 -13.66 -5.69
C ARG A 64 0.13 -14.87 -6.42
N LYS A 65 -1.02 -14.75 -7.08
CA LYS A 65 -1.54 -15.87 -7.90
C LYS A 65 -0.61 -16.15 -9.08
N VAL A 66 -0.09 -15.12 -9.75
CA VAL A 66 0.84 -15.30 -10.88
C VAL A 66 2.15 -15.93 -10.39
N GLU A 67 2.74 -15.40 -9.32
CA GLU A 67 3.97 -15.94 -8.72
C GLU A 67 3.84 -17.40 -8.28
N ASN A 68 2.69 -17.78 -7.73
CA ASN A 68 2.42 -19.14 -7.26
C ASN A 68 1.98 -20.09 -8.40
N GLY A 69 1.88 -19.60 -9.64
CA GLY A 69 1.39 -20.38 -10.78
C GLY A 69 -0.08 -20.81 -10.64
N THR A 70 -0.86 -20.11 -9.82
CA THR A 70 -2.30 -20.37 -9.63
C THR A 70 -3.17 -19.43 -10.47
N HIS A 71 -2.55 -18.46 -11.15
CA HIS A 71 -3.21 -17.53 -12.05
C HIS A 71 -3.27 -18.06 -13.49
N MET A 72 -4.22 -18.95 -13.78
CA MET A 72 -4.39 -19.59 -15.10
C MET A 72 -3.14 -20.40 -15.55
N ASP A 73 -3.33 -21.43 -16.38
CA ASP A 73 -2.20 -22.20 -16.96
C ASP A 73 -1.50 -21.35 -18.04
N LEU A 74 -0.68 -20.38 -17.63
CA LEU A 74 -0.01 -19.42 -18.51
C LEU A 74 1.39 -19.90 -18.94
N GLU A 75 1.80 -19.54 -20.15
CA GLU A 75 3.20 -19.68 -20.57
C GLU A 75 4.10 -18.67 -19.82
N SER A 76 5.38 -18.99 -19.63
CA SER A 76 6.31 -18.15 -18.83
C SER A 76 6.41 -16.70 -19.31
N ALA A 77 6.29 -16.43 -20.61
CA ALA A 77 6.32 -15.07 -21.16
C ALA A 77 5.04 -14.28 -20.83
N GLU A 78 3.88 -14.95 -20.83
CA GLU A 78 2.60 -14.34 -20.49
C GLU A 78 2.51 -14.04 -18.99
N ALA A 79 3.14 -14.87 -18.15
CA ALA A 79 3.26 -14.63 -16.72
C ALA A 79 4.12 -13.38 -16.41
N GLU A 80 5.23 -13.17 -17.13
CA GLU A 80 6.08 -11.98 -16.97
C GLU A 80 5.33 -10.69 -17.32
N ASP A 81 4.59 -10.68 -18.43
CA ASP A 81 3.78 -9.53 -18.84
C ASP A 81 2.69 -9.18 -17.80
N LEU A 82 2.05 -10.20 -17.20
CA LEU A 82 1.06 -9.99 -16.14
C LEU A 82 1.68 -9.49 -14.84
N VAL A 83 2.88 -9.94 -14.48
CA VAL A 83 3.59 -9.40 -13.32
C VAL A 83 3.83 -7.91 -13.50
N GLU A 84 4.36 -7.49 -14.66
CA GLU A 84 4.61 -6.07 -14.94
C GLU A 84 3.31 -5.25 -14.89
N GLN A 85 2.22 -5.79 -15.45
CA GLN A 85 0.92 -5.15 -15.40
C GLN A 85 0.41 -4.97 -13.96
N PHE A 86 0.40 -6.03 -13.16
CA PHE A 86 -0.12 -5.98 -11.79
C PHE A 86 0.78 -5.16 -10.85
N GLU A 87 2.09 -5.12 -11.10
CA GLU A 87 2.98 -4.18 -10.40
C GLU A 87 2.64 -2.72 -10.74
N GLY A 88 2.29 -2.43 -12.00
CA GLY A 88 1.79 -1.13 -12.43
C GLY A 88 0.46 -0.75 -11.80
N ASP A 89 -0.47 -1.70 -11.72
CA ASP A 89 -1.77 -1.53 -11.07
C ASP A 89 -1.61 -1.27 -9.57
N LEU A 90 -0.75 -2.03 -8.89
CA LEU A 90 -0.40 -1.81 -7.48
C LEU A 90 0.18 -0.42 -7.26
N LEU A 91 1.14 0.00 -8.09
CA LEU A 91 1.75 1.32 -7.99
C LEU A 91 0.71 2.44 -8.17
N THR A 92 -0.21 2.28 -9.12
CA THR A 92 -1.28 3.23 -9.38
C THR A 92 -2.24 3.31 -8.19
N ALA A 93 -2.68 2.16 -7.68
CA ALA A 93 -3.55 2.09 -6.51
C ALA A 93 -2.92 2.74 -5.27
N ILE A 94 -1.62 2.50 -5.02
CA ILE A 94 -0.90 3.14 -3.91
C ILE A 94 -0.86 4.67 -4.08
N ARG A 95 -0.63 5.16 -5.31
CA ARG A 95 -0.66 6.60 -5.59
C ARG A 95 -2.03 7.20 -5.38
N ASP A 96 -3.08 6.46 -5.67
CA ASP A 96 -4.46 6.88 -5.43
C ASP A 96 -4.79 6.90 -3.94
N VAL A 97 -4.31 5.93 -3.15
CA VAL A 97 -4.41 5.94 -1.68
C VAL A 97 -3.80 7.23 -1.11
N ILE A 98 -2.66 7.68 -1.66
CA ILE A 98 -2.01 8.92 -1.23
C ILE A 98 -2.38 10.14 -2.09
N SER A 99 -3.45 10.08 -2.88
CA SER A 99 -3.80 11.13 -3.85
C SER A 99 -4.01 12.50 -3.20
N THR A 100 -4.50 12.50 -1.96
CA THR A 100 -4.73 13.71 -1.16
C THR A 100 -3.47 14.23 -0.46
N PHE A 101 -2.34 13.51 -0.55
CA PHE A 101 -1.06 13.93 0.04
C PHE A 101 -0.47 15.11 -0.76
N PRO A 102 -0.08 16.22 -0.11
CA PRO A 102 0.34 17.43 -0.80
C PRO A 102 1.69 17.26 -1.52
N ASP A 103 1.79 17.82 -2.73
CA ASP A 103 2.99 17.73 -3.57
C ASP A 103 4.23 18.40 -2.97
N LEU A 104 4.02 19.47 -2.17
CA LEU A 104 5.09 20.19 -1.46
C LEU A 104 5.58 19.47 -0.19
N GLY A 105 5.03 18.28 0.08
CA GLY A 105 5.29 17.53 1.30
C GLY A 105 4.48 18.01 2.50
N GLN A 106 4.27 17.13 3.46
CA GLN A 106 3.49 17.39 4.67
C GLN A 106 4.36 17.18 5.91
N GLN A 107 4.15 18.02 6.93
CA GLN A 107 4.62 17.69 8.28
C GLN A 107 3.68 16.65 8.86
N VAL A 108 4.19 15.45 9.03
CA VAL A 108 3.45 14.36 9.67
C VAL A 108 3.87 14.32 11.13
N PHE A 109 2.88 14.36 12.04
CA PHE A 109 3.13 14.22 13.47
C PHE A 109 3.14 12.74 13.85
N ILE A 110 4.32 12.22 14.19
CA ILE A 110 4.42 10.90 14.82
C ILE A 110 4.43 11.15 16.33
N PRO A 111 3.39 10.74 17.08
CA PRO A 111 3.49 10.75 18.53
C PRO A 111 4.65 9.86 18.91
N THR A 112 5.68 10.43 19.54
CA THR A 112 6.75 9.66 20.17
C THR A 112 6.07 8.68 21.12
N MET A 113 5.95 7.41 20.73
CA MET A 113 5.90 6.35 21.71
C MET A 113 7.21 6.48 22.47
N GLU A 114 7.11 6.85 23.74
CA GLU A 114 8.24 6.83 24.65
C GLU A 114 8.94 5.48 24.46
N LEU A 115 10.17 5.54 23.96
CA LEU A 115 11.14 4.48 24.21
C LEU A 115 11.28 4.42 25.73
N ALA A 116 10.43 3.60 26.35
CA ALA A 116 10.63 3.19 27.73
C ALA A 116 12.01 2.53 27.78
N ALA A 117 12.85 3.11 28.63
CA ALA A 117 14.28 2.92 28.76
C ALA A 117 14.74 1.47 28.95
#